data_AF-A0A3D3PTW6-F1
#
_entry.id   AF-A0A3D3PTW6-F1
#
_cell.length_a   1.000
_cell.length_b   1.000
_cell.length_c   1.000
_cell.angle_alpha   90.00
_cell.angle_beta   90.00
_cell.angle_gamma   90.00
#
_symmetry.space_group_name_H-M   'P 1'
#
loop_
_entity.id
_entity.type
_entity.pdbx_description
1 polymer ?
#
loop_
_entity_poly.entity_id
_entity_poly.type
_entity_poly.pdbx_seq_one_letter_code
_entity_poly.pdbx_strand_id
1 'polypeptide(L)'
;MSKLIPFFLIALLAGCATTPAEREARAQREVDQMVQAYGPACDKLGYKRGTDPWRDCVVKLSTKDSYERYASQPSMTTCFGHHGFFQCTGF
;
A
#
# COMPACT_ATOMS: atom_id res chain seq x y z
N MET A 1 -41.66 -15.34 10.12
CA MET A 1 -40.64 -14.47 9.51
C MET A 1 -39.27 -14.72 10.15
N SER A 2 -38.72 -15.94 10.04
CA SER A 2 -37.44 -16.33 10.69
C SER A 2 -36.66 -17.31 9.80
N LYS A 3 -36.52 -16.98 8.52
CA LYS A 3 -35.74 -17.79 7.54
C LYS A 3 -34.72 -16.96 6.74
N LEU A 4 -34.63 -15.66 7.01
CA LEU A 4 -33.69 -14.73 6.33
C LEU A 4 -32.37 -14.54 7.10
N ILE A 5 -32.33 -14.96 8.36
CA ILE A 5 -31.15 -14.87 9.24
C ILE A 5 -29.93 -15.67 8.71
N PRO A 6 -30.06 -16.90 8.17
CA PRO A 6 -28.88 -17.64 7.72
C PRO A 6 -28.25 -17.05 6.44
N PHE A 7 -29.03 -16.35 5.61
CA PHE A 7 -28.54 -15.79 4.35
C PHE A 7 -27.65 -14.55 4.58
N PHE A 8 -27.97 -13.76 5.60
CA PHE A 8 -27.21 -12.57 5.97
C PHE A 8 -25.83 -12.92 6.55
N LEU A 9 -25.74 -14.00 7.33
CA LEU A 9 -24.48 -14.52 7.86
C LEU A 9 -23.52 -15.01 6.77
N ILE A 10 -24.03 -15.68 5.73
CA ILE A 10 -23.22 -16.16 4.60
C ILE A 10 -22.69 -14.99 3.75
N ALA A 11 -23.48 -13.94 3.56
CA ALA A 11 -23.05 -12.74 2.83
C ALA A 11 -21.92 -11.97 3.57
N LEU A 12 -21.96 -11.94 4.91
CA LEU A 12 -20.91 -11.33 5.74
C LEU A 12 -19.59 -12.12 5.69
N LEU A 13 -19.65 -13.45 5.57
CA LEU A 13 -18.47 -14.32 5.45
C LEU A 13 -17.77 -14.18 4.08
N ALA A 14 -18.51 -13.86 3.02
CA ALA A 14 -17.95 -13.60 1.68
C ALA A 14 -17.15 -12.28 1.61
N GLY A 15 -17.45 -11.31 2.48
CA GLY A 15 -16.73 -10.02 2.54
C GLY A 15 -15.32 -10.08 3.15
N CYS A 16 -14.97 -11.17 3.85
CA CYS A 16 -13.65 -11.36 4.45
C CYS A 16 -12.66 -12.13 3.57
N ALA A 17 -13.10 -12.63 2.40
CA ALA A 17 -12.24 -13.32 1.44
C ALA A 17 -11.88 -12.35 0.30
N THR A 18 -10.82 -11.55 0.46
CA THR A 18 -10.23 -10.80 -0.66
C THR A 18 -9.95 -11.77 -1.80
N THR A 19 -10.72 -11.68 -2.88
CA THR A 19 -10.64 -12.62 -4.00
C THR A 19 -9.28 -12.47 -4.71
N PRO A 20 -8.74 -13.54 -5.34
CA PRO A 20 -7.50 -13.47 -6.10
C PRO A 20 -7.52 -12.37 -7.18
N ALA A 21 -8.66 -12.19 -7.85
CA ALA A 21 -8.84 -11.18 -8.89
C ALA A 21 -8.65 -9.74 -8.37
N GLU A 22 -9.12 -9.45 -7.15
CA GLU A 22 -8.93 -8.13 -6.53
C GLU A 22 -7.47 -7.85 -6.19
N ARG A 23 -6.71 -8.89 -5.81
CA ARG A 23 -5.27 -8.76 -5.52
C ARG A 23 -4.47 -8.45 -6.79
N GLU A 24 -4.78 -9.14 -7.88
CA GLU A 24 -4.15 -8.90 -9.18
C GLU A 24 -4.46 -7.48 -9.68
N ALA A 25 -5.74 -7.07 -9.65
CA ALA A 25 -6.14 -5.73 -10.05
C ALA A 25 -5.48 -4.64 -9.20
N ARG A 26 -5.29 -4.88 -7.90
CA ARG A 26 -4.53 -3.99 -7.02
C ARG A 26 -3.06 -3.91 -7.41
N ALA A 27 -2.41 -5.06 -7.63
CA ALA A 27 -0.99 -5.10 -8.01
C ALA A 27 -0.73 -4.38 -9.34
N GLN A 28 -1.61 -4.53 -10.34
CA GLN A 28 -1.49 -3.80 -11.61
C GLN A 28 -1.54 -2.29 -11.40
N ARG A 29 -2.51 -1.81 -10.62
CA ARG A 29 -2.62 -0.38 -10.29
C ARG A 29 -1.39 0.15 -9.56
N GLU A 30 -0.81 -0.63 -8.66
CA GLU A 30 0.42 -0.26 -7.95
C GLU A 30 1.60 -0.13 -8.92
N VAL A 31 1.73 -1.05 -9.88
CA VAL A 31 2.76 -0.97 -10.93
C VAL A 31 2.56 0.26 -11.82
N ASP A 32 1.33 0.53 -12.25
CA ASP A 32 1.03 1.70 -13.09
C ASP A 32 1.40 3.00 -12.38
N GLN A 33 1.11 3.10 -11.07
CA GLN A 33 1.50 4.24 -10.24
C GLN A 33 3.02 4.38 -10.15
N MET A 34 3.75 3.29 -9.92
CA MET A 34 5.22 3.32 -9.88
C MET A 34 5.81 3.78 -11.23
N VAL A 35 5.31 3.25 -12.34
CA VAL A 35 5.74 3.65 -13.68
C VAL A 35 5.47 5.12 -13.94
N GLN A 36 4.29 5.60 -13.57
CA GLN A 36 3.91 7.01 -13.73
C GLN A 36 4.80 7.94 -12.89
N ALA A 37 5.07 7.56 -11.64
CA ALA A 37 5.83 8.39 -10.70
C ALA A 37 7.34 8.40 -10.98
N TYR A 38 7.95 7.23 -11.21
CA TYR A 38 9.41 7.08 -11.28
C TYR A 38 9.94 6.80 -12.68
N GLY A 39 9.10 6.38 -13.63
CA GLY A 39 9.48 6.14 -15.03
C GLY A 39 10.20 7.33 -15.69
N PRO A 40 9.69 8.57 -15.57
CA PRO A 40 10.37 9.75 -16.12
C PRO A 40 11.76 10.01 -15.51
N ALA A 41 11.99 9.65 -14.25
CA ALA A 41 13.31 9.76 -13.63
C ALA A 41 14.28 8.73 -14.22
N CYS A 42 13.82 7.49 -14.41
CA CYS A 42 14.61 6.45 -15.08
C CYS A 42 14.91 6.77 -16.55
N ASP A 43 13.98 7.40 -17.26
CA ASP A 43 14.22 7.90 -18.63
C ASP A 43 15.33 8.96 -18.64
N LYS A 44 15.31 9.91 -17.68
CA LYS A 44 16.35 10.94 -17.53
C LYS A 44 17.71 10.37 -17.14
N LEU A 45 17.74 9.25 -16.43
CA LEU A 45 18.97 8.51 -16.10
C LEU A 45 19.53 7.72 -17.30
N GLY A 46 18.84 7.73 -18.45
CA GLY A 46 19.30 7.09 -19.67
C GLY A 46 18.86 5.63 -19.83
N TYR A 47 18.02 5.11 -18.94
CA TYR A 47 17.47 3.77 -19.10
C TYR A 47 16.44 3.74 -20.24
N LYS A 48 16.55 2.74 -21.13
CA LYS A 48 15.60 2.56 -22.22
C LYS A 48 14.27 2.02 -21.69
N ARG A 49 13.18 2.76 -21.90
CA ARG A 49 11.82 2.37 -21.48
C ARG A 49 11.46 0.95 -21.93
N GLY A 50 10.81 0.20 -21.04
CA GLY A 50 10.35 -1.18 -21.29
C GLY A 50 11.43 -2.26 -21.13
N THR A 51 12.70 -1.89 -20.97
CA THR A 51 13.78 -2.86 -20.71
C THR A 51 13.80 -3.30 -19.24
N ASP A 52 14.43 -4.43 -18.95
CA ASP A 52 14.61 -4.90 -17.56
C ASP A 52 15.38 -3.89 -16.70
N PRO A 53 16.48 -3.27 -17.16
CA PRO A 53 17.17 -2.23 -16.40
C PRO A 53 16.29 -1.02 -16.05
N TRP A 54 15.38 -0.62 -16.95
CA TRP A 54 14.44 0.47 -16.69
C TRP A 54 13.40 0.08 -15.63
N ARG A 55 12.88 -1.15 -15.69
CA ARG A 55 11.94 -1.68 -14.67
C ARG A 55 12.60 -1.80 -13.30
N ASP A 56 13.84 -2.27 -13.24
CA ASP A 56 14.63 -2.34 -12.01
C ASP A 56 14.87 -0.95 -11.41
N CYS A 57 15.18 0.05 -12.24
CA CYS A 57 15.28 1.45 -11.80
C CYS A 57 13.98 1.95 -11.14
N VAL A 58 12.83 1.70 -11.78
CA VAL A 58 11.51 2.12 -11.26
C VAL A 58 11.25 1.49 -9.89
N VAL A 59 11.48 0.19 -9.74
CA VAL A 59 11.29 -0.54 -8.47
C VAL A 59 12.26 -0.06 -7.38
N LYS A 60 13.52 0.22 -7.72
CA LYS A 60 14.51 0.73 -6.76
C LYS A 60 14.14 2.11 -6.25
N LEU A 61 13.71 3.01 -7.13
CA LEU A 61 13.29 4.36 -6.73
C LEU A 61 12.02 4.33 -5.87
N SER A 62 11.03 3.50 -6.21
CA SER A 62 9.82 3.34 -5.40
C SER A 62 10.13 2.76 -4.01
N THR A 63 11.04 1.78 -3.95
CA THR A 63 11.48 1.17 -2.70
C THR A 63 12.20 2.19 -1.81
N LYS A 64 13.11 2.99 -2.39
CA LYS A 64 13.82 4.05 -1.67
C LYS A 64 12.87 5.06 -1.06
N ASP A 65 11.92 5.57 -1.86
CA ASP A 65 10.92 6.54 -1.41
C ASP A 65 10.00 5.96 -0.32
N SER A 66 9.60 4.70 -0.45
CA SER A 66 8.81 4.01 0.58
C SER A 66 9.58 3.89 1.90
N TYR A 67 10.87 3.55 1.82
CA TYR A 67 11.74 3.48 2.99
C TYR A 67 11.95 4.85 3.64
N GLU A 68 12.21 5.89 2.85
CA GLU A 68 12.36 7.26 3.33
C GLU A 68 11.09 7.75 4.04
N ARG A 69 9.90 7.48 3.47
CA ARG A 69 8.62 7.80 4.12
C ARG A 69 8.46 7.07 5.45
N TYR A 70 8.72 5.76 5.47
CA TYR A 70 8.64 4.97 6.69
C TYR A 70 9.62 5.46 7.77
N ALA A 71 10.86 5.77 7.38
CA ALA A 71 11.88 6.30 8.28
C ALA A 71 11.52 7.70 8.83
N SER A 72 10.83 8.51 8.04
CA SER A 72 10.39 9.86 8.42
C SER A 72 9.10 9.88 9.25
N GLN A 73 8.34 8.78 9.29
CA GLN A 73 7.10 8.70 10.04
C GLN A 73 7.40 8.51 11.53
N PRO A 74 6.92 9.39 12.43
CA PRO A 74 7.06 9.19 13.85
C PRO A 74 6.32 7.92 14.26
N SER A 75 7.06 6.94 14.80
CA SER A 75 6.53 5.69 15.37
C SER A 75 5.81 5.95 16.70
N MET A 76 4.70 6.69 16.67
CA MET A 76 3.85 6.81 17.86
C MET A 76 2.99 5.56 17.99
N THR A 77 3.48 4.58 18.74
CA THR A 77 2.79 3.29 18.86
C THR A 77 1.55 3.36 19.74
N THR A 78 1.49 4.26 20.71
CA THR A 78 0.30 4.47 21.55
C THR A 78 0.38 5.84 22.22
N CYS A 79 -0.71 6.60 22.18
CA CYS A 79 -0.91 7.77 23.01
C CYS A 79 -2.11 7.49 23.91
N PHE A 80 -1.86 7.29 25.20
CA PHE A 80 -2.90 7.12 26.20
C PHE A 80 -3.11 8.47 26.92
N GLY A 81 -4.35 8.99 26.96
CA GLY A 81 -4.66 10.25 27.63
C GLY A 81 -6.00 10.88 27.22
N HIS A 82 -6.52 11.81 28.03
CA HIS A 82 -7.68 12.66 27.71
C HIS A 82 -7.21 14.10 27.48
N HIS A 83 -7.98 14.89 26.71
CA HIS A 83 -7.64 16.23 26.21
C HIS A 83 -6.66 17.03 27.10
N GLY A 84 -5.44 17.24 26.61
CA GLY A 84 -4.43 18.11 27.23
C GLY A 84 -3.18 17.39 27.76
N PHE A 85 -3.21 16.08 27.97
CA PHE A 85 -2.03 15.31 28.38
C PHE A 85 -1.97 13.96 27.64
N PHE A 86 -1.17 13.88 26.58
CA PHE A 86 -0.82 12.60 25.96
C PHE A 86 0.61 12.24 26.37
N GLN A 87 0.78 11.13 27.08
CA GLN A 87 2.08 10.47 27.21
C GLN A 87 2.19 9.48 26.05
N CYS A 88 2.90 9.90 25.00
CA CYS A 88 3.21 9.03 23.88
C CYS A 88 4.58 8.40 24.15
N THR A 89 4.65 7.08 24.14
CA THR A 89 5.91 6.33 24.28
C THR A 89 6.42 5.94 22.88
N GLY A 90 7.64 6.33 22.55
CA GLY A 90 8.34 5.89 21.35
C GLY A 90 9.23 4.66 21.62
N PHE A 91 9.50 3.90 20.57
CA PHE A 91 10.59 2.92 20.53
C PHE A 91 11.81 3.52 19.83
#